data_AF-A0A1F9S3U2-F1
#
_entry.id   AF-A0A1F9S3U2-F1
#
_cell.length_a   1.000
_cell.length_b   1.000
_cell.length_c   1.000
_cell.angle_alpha   90.00
_cell.angle_beta   90.00
_cell.angle_gamma   90.00
#
_symmetry.space_group_name_H-M   'P 1'
#
loop_
_entity.id
_entity.type
_entity.pdbx_description
1 polymer ?
#
loop_
_entity_poly.entity_id
_entity_poly.type
_entity_poly.pdbx_seq_one_letter_code
_entity_poly.pdbx_strand_id
1 'polypeptide(L)'
;MGLALYAYLAVALWVSLFAVILAARFASANIRYLRARSRPRAAEEALGYRQALRETLGLRRLLKSPTVATAGFLLVALAAGSIASIAGTNSLRDGIRGADRLVIRSGGMRHRRPDREKVLFETVSPEVLRALSVRLTLGRLLMGSECLCFGDMTFEFYRGAAKLGAFSYHHYQHVRIEDSSLGDRDLSILSNIRLLRWLQAHGVLEKLAAAQKERS
;
A
#
# COMPACT_ATOMS: atom_id res chain seq x y z
N MET A 1 6.90 12.68 45.23
CA MET A 1 6.29 12.30 43.93
C MET A 1 7.01 12.84 42.69
N GLY A 2 7.73 13.98 42.73
CA GLY A 2 8.34 14.56 41.52
C GLY A 2 9.45 13.74 40.84
N LEU A 3 10.44 13.24 41.60
CA LEU A 3 11.62 12.58 41.01
C LEU A 3 11.31 11.27 40.26
N ALA A 4 10.36 10.48 40.75
CA ALA A 4 9.96 9.23 40.10
C ALA A 4 9.28 9.47 38.74
N LEU A 5 8.47 10.54 38.63
CA LEU A 5 7.82 10.92 37.37
C LEU A 5 8.84 11.42 36.34
N TYR A 6 9.82 12.23 36.76
CA TYR A 6 10.91 12.68 35.88
C TYR A 6 11.75 11.52 35.35
N ALA A 7 12.09 10.55 36.20
CA ALA A 7 12.83 9.36 35.79
C ALA A 7 12.04 8.52 34.77
N TYR A 8 10.73 8.35 35.00
CA TYR A 8 9.85 7.65 34.06
C TYR A 8 9.79 8.34 32.70
N LEU A 9 9.59 9.66 32.68
CA LEU A 9 9.51 10.43 31.44
C LEU A 9 10.84 10.40 30.67
N ALA A 10 11.98 10.51 31.35
CA ALA A 10 13.29 10.43 30.73
C ALA A 10 13.52 9.07 30.05
N VAL A 11 13.14 7.96 30.71
CA VAL A 11 13.22 6.62 30.13
C VAL A 11 12.29 6.46 28.92
N ALA A 12 11.05 6.94 29.01
CA ALA A 12 10.10 6.89 27.90
C ALA A 12 10.59 7.68 26.68
N LEU A 13 11.18 8.85 26.91
CA LEU A 13 11.76 9.68 25.85
C LEU A 13 12.95 8.98 25.19
N TRP A 14 13.82 8.37 26.00
CA TRP A 14 15.00 7.66 25.52
C TRP A 14 14.63 6.40 24.71
N VAL A 15 13.65 5.62 25.16
CA VAL A 15 13.13 4.44 24.42
C VAL A 15 12.51 4.88 23.09
N SER A 16 11.74 5.96 23.08
CA SER A 16 11.13 6.50 21.87
C SER A 16 12.19 6.98 20.87
N LEU A 17 13.19 7.74 21.34
CA LEU A 17 14.31 8.19 20.52
C LEU A 17 15.12 7.01 19.95
N PHE A 18 15.39 6.00 20.78
CA PHE A 18 16.10 4.79 20.35
C PHE A 18 15.33 4.02 19.28
N ALA A 19 14.02 3.89 19.44
CA ALA A 19 13.17 3.24 18.44
C ALA A 19 13.14 4.00 17.11
N VAL A 20 13.09 5.33 17.14
CA VAL A 20 13.20 6.18 15.93
C VAL A 20 14.54 5.97 15.24
N ILE A 21 15.65 5.94 15.98
CA ILE A 21 16.99 5.70 15.43
C ILE A 21 17.07 4.30 14.80
N LEU A 22 16.51 3.28 15.47
CA LEU A 22 16.51 1.90 14.96
C LEU A 22 15.66 1.78 13.68
N ALA A 23 14.49 2.40 13.66
CA ALA A 23 13.62 2.45 12.48
C ALA A 23 14.29 3.17 11.30
N ALA A 24 14.96 4.30 11.56
CA ALA A 24 15.71 5.04 10.54
C ALA A 24 16.88 4.22 9.97
N ARG A 25 17.62 3.50 10.82
CA ARG A 25 18.70 2.60 10.38
C ARG A 25 18.16 1.43 9.58
N PHE A 26 17.04 0.83 9.99
CA PHE A 26 16.39 -0.25 9.27
C PHE A 26 15.89 0.22 7.89
N ALA A 27 15.22 1.36 7.81
CA ALA A 27 14.76 1.96 6.56
C ALA A 27 15.94 2.25 5.61
N SER A 28 17.02 2.86 6.12
CA SER A 28 18.24 3.12 5.35
C SER A 28 18.88 1.84 4.82
N ALA A 29 18.93 0.78 5.63
CA ALA A 29 19.45 -0.51 5.20
C ALA A 29 18.57 -1.17 4.13
N ASN A 30 17.23 -1.09 4.28
CA ASN A 30 16.29 -1.62 3.29
C ASN A 30 16.40 -0.89 1.94
N ILE A 31 16.53 0.45 1.95
CA ILE A 31 16.76 1.24 0.73
C ILE A 31 18.07 0.82 0.05
N ARG A 32 19.14 0.61 0.82
CA ARG A 32 20.42 0.10 0.28
C ARG A 32 20.26 -1.28 -0.32
N TYR A 33 19.58 -2.20 0.38
CA TYR A 33 19.32 -3.55 -0.10
C TYR A 33 18.52 -3.56 -1.42
N LEU A 34 17.45 -2.76 -1.51
CA LEU A 34 16.63 -2.66 -2.72
C LEU A 34 17.43 -2.06 -3.90
N ARG A 35 18.32 -1.09 -3.64
CA ARG A 35 19.25 -0.57 -4.66
C ARG A 35 20.29 -1.61 -5.06
N ALA A 36 20.85 -2.36 -4.11
CA ALA A 36 21.85 -3.39 -4.35
C ALA A 36 21.30 -4.56 -5.17
N ARG A 37 20.04 -4.94 -4.94
CA ARG A 37 19.33 -6.00 -5.68
C ARG A 37 19.21 -5.71 -7.18
N SER A 38 19.31 -4.44 -7.59
CA SER A 38 19.34 -4.04 -9.01
C SER A 38 20.73 -4.15 -9.67
N ARG A 39 21.77 -4.56 -8.92
CA ARG A 39 23.15 -4.69 -9.41
C ARG A 39 23.69 -6.12 -9.20
N PRO A 40 24.50 -6.65 -10.13
CA PRO A 40 25.03 -8.02 -10.06
C PRO A 40 26.09 -8.28 -8.97
N ARG A 41 26.38 -7.34 -8.06
CA ARG A 41 27.35 -7.49 -6.95
C ARG A 41 26.71 -7.48 -5.54
N ALA A 42 25.56 -8.15 -5.37
CA ALA A 42 24.77 -8.10 -4.14
C ALA A 42 25.33 -8.90 -2.93
N ALA A 43 26.39 -9.71 -3.12
CA ALA A 43 26.84 -10.65 -2.08
C ALA A 43 27.70 -10.01 -0.97
N GLU A 44 28.59 -9.08 -1.29
CA GLU A 44 29.48 -8.44 -0.30
C GLU A 44 28.73 -7.44 0.60
N GLU A 45 27.76 -6.70 0.04
CA GLU A 45 26.96 -5.74 0.84
C GLU A 45 26.01 -6.44 1.82
N ALA A 46 25.57 -7.67 1.52
CA ALA A 46 24.75 -8.48 2.42
C ALA A 46 25.52 -8.96 3.67
N LEU A 47 26.85 -9.12 3.58
CA LEU A 47 27.71 -9.50 4.70
C LEU A 47 27.90 -8.33 5.68
N GLY A 48 28.12 -7.11 5.18
CA GLY A 48 28.17 -5.90 6.02
C GLY A 48 26.87 -5.64 6.79
N TYR A 49 25.73 -5.95 6.17
CA TYR A 49 24.42 -5.86 6.82
C TYR A 49 24.30 -6.81 8.03
N ARG A 50 24.76 -8.06 7.91
CA ARG A 50 24.71 -9.04 9.01
C ARG A 50 25.60 -8.64 10.19
N GLN A 51 26.73 -7.99 9.94
CA GLN A 51 27.66 -7.55 10.99
C GLN A 51 27.12 -6.34 11.77
N ALA A 52 26.58 -5.34 11.06
CA ALA A 52 25.91 -4.20 11.70
C ALA A 52 24.71 -4.64 12.57
N LEU A 53 23.95 -5.64 12.13
CA LEU A 53 22.84 -6.19 12.91
C LEU A 53 23.32 -6.84 14.23
N ARG A 54 24.46 -7.56 14.21
CA ARG A 54 25.04 -8.21 15.40
C ARG A 54 25.53 -7.20 16.44
N GLU A 55 26.18 -6.11 16.02
CA GLU A 55 26.64 -5.06 16.95
C GLU A 55 25.47 -4.33 17.61
N THR A 56 24.39 -4.10 16.86
CA THR A 56 23.16 -3.49 17.39
C THR A 56 22.44 -4.42 18.39
N LEU A 57 22.68 -5.74 18.31
CA LEU A 57 22.12 -6.77 19.21
C LEU A 57 22.93 -7.00 20.50
N GLY A 58 24.01 -6.25 20.73
CA GLY A 58 24.77 -6.24 22.01
C GLY A 58 23.94 -5.83 23.24
N LEU A 59 22.68 -5.43 23.05
CA LEU A 59 21.69 -5.07 24.07
C LEU A 59 21.11 -6.25 24.88
N ARG A 60 21.72 -7.45 24.81
CA ARG A 60 21.24 -8.67 25.50
C ARG A 60 20.98 -8.50 27.01
N ARG A 61 21.63 -7.55 27.68
CA ARG A 61 21.40 -7.29 29.12
C ARG A 61 20.12 -6.50 29.41
N LEU A 62 19.66 -5.62 28.50
CA LEU A 62 18.46 -4.80 28.67
C LEU A 62 17.16 -5.56 28.33
N LEU A 63 17.25 -6.63 27.52
CA LEU A 63 16.12 -7.48 27.13
C LEU A 63 15.73 -8.55 28.17
N LYS A 64 16.45 -8.66 29.31
CA LYS A 64 16.11 -9.64 30.35
C LYS A 64 14.87 -9.25 31.16
N SER A 65 14.45 -7.99 31.11
CA SER A 65 13.17 -7.59 31.68
C SER A 65 12.04 -7.98 30.72
N PRO A 66 11.10 -8.85 31.13
CA PRO A 66 9.97 -9.24 30.29
C PRO A 66 9.12 -8.03 29.86
N THR A 67 9.11 -6.96 30.66
CA THR A 67 8.41 -5.70 30.35
C THR A 67 9.08 -4.95 29.19
N VAL A 68 10.41 -4.85 29.19
CA VAL A 68 11.18 -4.19 28.12
C VAL A 68 11.10 -4.98 26.82
N ALA A 69 11.16 -6.31 26.90
CA ALA A 69 10.99 -7.18 25.74
C ALA A 69 9.59 -7.05 25.12
N THR A 70 8.54 -7.06 25.94
CA THR A 70 7.15 -6.91 25.48
C THR A 70 6.92 -5.53 24.85
N ALA A 71 7.36 -4.46 25.50
CA ALA A 71 7.22 -3.10 24.98
C ALA A 71 8.00 -2.91 23.66
N GLY A 72 9.23 -3.41 23.58
CA GLY A 72 10.03 -3.39 22.37
C GLY A 72 9.38 -4.16 21.21
N PHE A 73 8.83 -5.34 21.49
CA PHE A 73 8.10 -6.13 20.49
C PHE A 73 6.87 -5.41 19.95
N LEU A 74 6.06 -4.82 20.85
CA LEU A 74 4.84 -4.11 20.47
C LEU A 74 5.16 -2.89 19.58
N LEU A 75 6.23 -2.17 19.90
CA LEU A 75 6.66 -1.00 19.14
C LEU A 75 7.19 -1.38 17.75
N VAL A 76 7.94 -2.48 17.64
CA VAL A 76 8.39 -3.03 16.36
C VAL A 76 7.20 -3.51 15.52
N ALA A 77 6.20 -4.17 16.13
CA ALA A 77 5.00 -4.62 15.43
C ALA A 77 4.18 -3.45 14.87
N LEU A 78 3.99 -2.38 15.66
CA LEU A 78 3.31 -1.15 15.22
C LEU A 78 4.08 -0.44 14.09
N ALA A 79 5.40 -0.36 14.20
CA ALA A 79 6.26 0.20 13.17
C ALA A 79 6.20 -0.63 11.86
N ALA A 80 6.25 -1.96 11.96
CA ALA A 80 6.15 -2.85 10.80
C ALA A 80 4.79 -2.73 10.08
N GLY A 81 3.69 -2.64 10.83
CA GLY A 81 2.36 -2.40 10.26
C GLY A 81 2.25 -1.06 9.53
N SER A 82 2.85 -0.01 10.08
CA SER A 82 2.90 1.32 9.45
C SER A 82 3.74 1.33 8.17
N ILE A 83 4.91 0.68 8.17
CA ILE A 83 5.79 0.59 7.00
C ILE A 83 5.12 -0.21 5.87
N ALA A 84 4.44 -1.32 6.18
CA ALA A 84 3.72 -2.12 5.17
C ALA A 84 2.54 -1.35 4.53
N SER A 85 1.88 -0.49 5.30
CA SER A 85 0.83 0.41 4.80
C SER A 85 1.41 1.49 3.86
N ILE A 86 2.55 2.09 4.22
CA ILE A 86 3.24 3.09 3.39
C ILE A 86 3.79 2.47 2.10
N ALA A 87 4.40 1.27 2.18
CA ALA A 87 4.98 0.61 1.01
C ALA A 87 3.92 0.27 -0.05
N GLY A 88 2.72 -0.13 0.38
CA GLY A 88 1.64 -0.48 -0.54
C GLY A 88 0.89 0.71 -1.14
N THR A 89 0.80 1.84 -0.42
CA THR A 89 0.21 3.08 -1.00
C THR A 89 1.09 3.64 -2.12
N ASN A 90 2.41 3.49 -1.99
CA ASN A 90 3.35 3.90 -3.04
C ASN A 90 3.24 3.02 -4.29
N SER A 91 2.99 1.70 -4.18
CA SER A 91 3.01 0.82 -5.34
C SER A 91 1.94 1.15 -6.39
N LEU A 92 0.72 1.52 -5.98
CA LEU A 92 -0.32 1.92 -6.93
C LEU A 92 0.02 3.26 -7.58
N ARG A 93 0.41 4.26 -6.78
CA ARG A 93 0.74 5.60 -7.29
C ARG A 93 1.97 5.57 -8.21
N ASP A 94 2.98 4.79 -7.86
CA ASP A 94 4.19 4.61 -8.65
C ASP A 94 3.89 3.81 -9.93
N GLY A 95 3.05 2.77 -9.85
CA GLY A 95 2.66 1.96 -11.00
C GLY A 95 1.88 2.72 -12.06
N ILE A 96 1.08 3.72 -11.66
CA ILE A 96 0.32 4.58 -12.60
C ILE A 96 1.04 5.89 -12.94
N ARG A 97 2.27 6.08 -12.45
CA ARG A 97 3.00 7.34 -12.65
C ARG A 97 3.28 7.56 -14.13
N GLY A 98 2.83 8.70 -14.64
CA GLY A 98 2.98 9.09 -16.05
C GLY A 98 2.01 8.34 -16.98
N ALA A 99 0.88 7.88 -16.46
CA ALA A 99 -0.26 7.55 -17.31
C ALA A 99 -0.78 8.81 -18.02
N ASP A 100 -1.12 8.68 -19.30
CA ASP A 100 -1.76 9.72 -20.12
C ASP A 100 -3.22 9.40 -20.46
N ARG A 101 -3.66 8.17 -20.16
CA ARG A 101 -5.02 7.70 -20.43
C ARG A 101 -5.51 6.78 -19.32
N LEU A 102 -6.76 6.98 -18.92
CA LEU A 102 -7.50 6.13 -18.00
C LEU A 102 -8.68 5.51 -18.74
N VAL A 103 -8.86 4.20 -18.59
CA VAL A 103 -10.05 3.47 -19.05
C VAL A 103 -10.65 2.74 -17.86
N ILE A 104 -11.94 2.93 -17.62
CA ILE A 104 -12.72 2.17 -16.64
C ILE A 104 -13.63 1.23 -17.40
N ARG A 105 -13.54 -0.06 -17.10
CA ARG A 105 -14.33 -1.12 -17.74
C ARG A 105 -15.22 -1.83 -16.74
N SER A 106 -16.35 -2.35 -17.20
CA SER A 106 -17.19 -3.26 -16.41
C SER A 106 -16.46 -4.57 -16.13
N GLY A 107 -16.69 -5.18 -14.97
CA GLY A 107 -16.11 -6.47 -14.59
C GLY A 107 -14.79 -6.35 -13.85
N GLY A 108 -14.34 -7.50 -13.35
CA GLY A 108 -13.18 -7.63 -12.48
C GLY A 108 -11.90 -8.08 -13.18
N MET A 109 -10.82 -8.24 -12.41
CA MET A 109 -9.49 -8.56 -12.93
C MET A 109 -9.28 -10.03 -13.32
N ARG A 110 -9.95 -10.98 -12.66
CA ARG A 110 -9.83 -12.41 -12.99
C ARG A 110 -10.91 -12.82 -13.98
N HIS A 111 -10.54 -13.62 -14.97
CA HIS A 111 -11.43 -14.09 -16.06
C HIS A 111 -12.03 -12.95 -16.91
N ARG A 112 -11.22 -11.94 -17.18
CA ARG A 112 -11.56 -10.87 -18.11
C ARG A 112 -11.98 -11.42 -19.46
N ARG A 113 -13.05 -10.84 -20.00
CA ARG A 113 -13.64 -11.18 -21.30
C ARG A 113 -13.75 -9.89 -22.09
N PRO A 114 -12.67 -9.45 -22.76
CA PRO A 114 -12.62 -8.15 -23.42
C PRO A 114 -13.78 -7.90 -24.39
N ASP A 115 -14.30 -8.96 -25.01
CA ASP A 115 -15.48 -8.97 -25.88
C ASP A 115 -16.80 -8.66 -25.17
N ARG A 116 -16.88 -8.88 -23.85
CA ARG A 116 -18.07 -8.65 -23.01
C ARG A 116 -17.92 -7.48 -22.05
N GLU A 117 -16.75 -6.88 -21.99
CA GLU A 117 -16.46 -5.75 -21.11
C GLU A 117 -16.86 -4.44 -21.78
N LYS A 118 -17.71 -3.67 -21.10
CA LYS A 118 -18.09 -2.33 -21.55
C LYS A 118 -17.12 -1.30 -21.01
N VAL A 119 -16.74 -0.35 -21.85
CA VAL A 119 -16.06 0.87 -21.38
C VAL A 119 -17.10 1.75 -20.69
N LEU A 120 -16.93 1.95 -19.39
CA LEU A 120 -17.80 2.80 -18.57
C LEU A 120 -17.33 4.25 -18.66
N PHE A 121 -16.02 4.46 -18.70
CA PHE A 121 -15.42 5.79 -18.77
C PHE A 121 -14.05 5.71 -19.43
N GLU A 122 -13.71 6.72 -20.21
CA GLU A 122 -12.38 6.88 -20.77
C GLU A 122 -12.02 8.36 -20.77
N THR A 123 -10.77 8.66 -20.43
CA THR A 123 -10.26 10.03 -20.49
C THR A 123 -8.77 10.06 -20.79
N VAL A 124 -8.36 11.09 -21.51
CA VAL A 124 -6.96 11.49 -21.71
C VAL A 124 -6.64 12.82 -21.00
N SER A 125 -7.59 13.35 -20.22
CA SER A 125 -7.41 14.62 -19.53
C SER A 125 -6.42 14.48 -18.37
N PRO A 126 -5.27 15.20 -18.40
CA PRO A 126 -4.29 15.15 -17.32
C PRO A 126 -4.86 15.62 -15.99
N GLU A 127 -5.82 16.54 -16.01
CA GLU A 127 -6.49 17.06 -14.82
C GLU A 127 -7.34 16.00 -14.14
N VAL A 128 -8.11 15.24 -14.93
CA VAL A 128 -8.95 14.14 -14.43
C VAL A 128 -8.09 13.01 -13.88
N LEU A 129 -7.01 12.65 -14.57
CA LEU A 129 -6.02 11.66 -14.11
C LEU A 129 -5.36 12.06 -12.79
N ARG A 130 -4.87 13.30 -12.69
CA ARG A 130 -4.29 13.84 -11.44
C ARG A 130 -5.32 13.83 -10.32
N ALA A 131 -6.54 14.30 -10.60
CA ALA A 131 -7.63 14.31 -9.64
C ALA A 131 -7.91 12.91 -9.08
N LEU A 132 -7.97 11.88 -9.91
CA LEU A 132 -8.16 10.50 -9.46
C LEU A 132 -6.98 10.02 -8.59
N SER A 133 -5.74 10.24 -9.02
CA SER A 133 -4.54 9.75 -8.30
C SER A 133 -4.40 10.30 -6.87
N VAL A 134 -4.88 11.52 -6.61
CA VAL A 134 -4.85 12.15 -5.27
C VAL A 134 -5.96 11.60 -4.37
N ARG A 135 -7.02 11.01 -4.95
CA ARG A 135 -8.16 10.47 -4.21
C ARG A 135 -7.97 9.03 -3.73
N LEU A 136 -6.98 8.31 -4.25
CA LEU A 136 -6.74 6.90 -3.93
C LEU A 136 -5.69 6.78 -2.81
N THR A 137 -6.15 6.65 -1.57
CA THR A 137 -5.31 6.23 -0.44
C THR A 137 -5.74 4.84 0.02
N LEU A 138 -4.84 3.87 -0.18
CA LEU A 138 -5.02 2.50 0.27
C LEU A 138 -4.90 2.45 1.80
N GLY A 139 -5.85 1.76 2.41
CA GLY A 139 -5.92 1.48 3.83
C GLY A 139 -5.20 0.19 4.20
N ARG A 140 -5.84 -0.58 5.08
CA ARG A 140 -5.29 -1.81 5.63
C ARG A 140 -5.24 -2.91 4.56
N LEU A 141 -4.22 -3.75 4.66
CA LEU A 141 -4.16 -5.01 3.93
C LEU A 141 -5.15 -6.01 4.56
N LEU A 142 -6.07 -6.54 3.77
CA LEU A 142 -6.99 -7.57 4.23
C LEU A 142 -6.30 -8.92 4.09
N MET A 143 -5.84 -9.48 5.22
CA MET A 143 -5.34 -10.86 5.23
C MET A 143 -6.45 -11.81 5.69
N GLY A 144 -6.69 -12.88 4.92
CA GLY A 144 -7.45 -14.05 5.38
C GLY A 144 -8.94 -14.10 5.01
N SER A 145 -9.45 -13.14 4.25
CA SER A 145 -10.82 -13.19 3.69
C SER A 145 -10.88 -12.40 2.39
N GLU A 146 -10.20 -12.90 1.37
CA GLU A 146 -10.32 -12.34 0.03
C GLU A 146 -11.73 -12.63 -0.48
N CYS A 147 -12.43 -11.60 -0.92
CA CYS A 147 -13.65 -11.84 -1.66
C CYS A 147 -13.31 -12.71 -2.88
N LEU A 148 -14.08 -13.77 -3.09
CA LEU A 148 -13.98 -14.60 -4.31
C LEU A 148 -14.47 -13.86 -5.56
N CYS A 149 -15.11 -12.71 -5.38
CA CYS A 149 -15.42 -11.79 -6.46
C CYS A 149 -14.13 -11.21 -7.06
N PHE A 150 -14.21 -10.89 -8.35
CA PHE A 150 -13.06 -10.40 -9.09
C PHE A 150 -13.05 -8.88 -9.29
N GLY A 151 -14.13 -8.19 -8.90
CA GLY A 151 -14.35 -6.77 -9.24
C GLY A 151 -15.69 -6.53 -9.92
N ASP A 152 -16.30 -5.40 -9.60
CA ASP A 152 -17.45 -4.85 -10.33
C ASP A 152 -16.98 -4.02 -11.54
N MET A 153 -15.83 -3.35 -11.40
CA MET A 153 -15.18 -2.57 -12.44
C MET A 153 -13.66 -2.63 -12.33
N THR A 154 -12.97 -2.38 -13.44
CA THR A 154 -11.51 -2.35 -13.53
C THR A 154 -11.04 -0.99 -14.05
N PHE A 155 -10.09 -0.39 -13.35
CA PHE A 155 -9.41 0.85 -13.72
C PHE A 155 -8.09 0.49 -14.39
N GLU A 156 -7.92 0.89 -15.63
CA GLU A 156 -6.73 0.65 -16.44
C GLU A 156 -6.03 1.97 -16.75
N PHE A 157 -4.71 2.00 -16.53
CA PHE A 157 -3.89 3.18 -16.79
C PHE A 157 -2.93 2.88 -17.93
N TYR A 158 -2.85 3.78 -18.90
CA TYR A 158 -2.04 3.63 -20.10
C TYR A 158 -1.07 4.79 -20.28
N ARG A 159 0.02 4.52 -21.00
CA ARG A 159 0.87 5.50 -21.67
C ARG A 159 0.89 5.21 -23.16
N GLY A 160 0.21 6.03 -23.94
CA GLY A 160 -0.11 5.72 -25.33
C GLY A 160 -0.86 4.39 -25.45
N ALA A 161 -0.26 3.43 -26.16
CA ALA A 161 -0.83 2.10 -26.34
C ALA A 161 -0.48 1.10 -25.22
N ALA A 162 0.52 1.41 -24.38
CA ALA A 162 1.01 0.48 -23.36
C ALA A 162 0.22 0.61 -22.05
N LYS A 163 -0.27 -0.51 -21.50
CA LYS A 163 -0.89 -0.55 -20.17
C LYS A 163 0.21 -0.49 -19.11
N LEU A 164 0.15 0.52 -18.23
CA LEU A 164 1.09 0.68 -17.11
C LEU A 164 0.68 -0.15 -15.89
N GLY A 165 -0.62 -0.30 -15.67
CA GLY A 165 -1.17 -1.11 -14.60
C GLY A 165 -2.68 -0.99 -14.49
N ALA A 166 -3.26 -1.81 -13.64
CA ALA A 166 -4.69 -1.77 -13.35
C ALA A 166 -5.00 -2.11 -11.89
N PHE A 167 -6.22 -1.80 -11.48
CA PHE A 167 -6.81 -2.37 -10.28
C PHE A 167 -8.30 -2.62 -10.49
N SER A 168 -8.86 -3.70 -9.91
CA SER A 168 -10.31 -3.82 -9.79
C SER A 168 -10.81 -3.19 -8.50
N TYR A 169 -12.02 -2.65 -8.57
CA TYR A 169 -12.77 -2.13 -7.43
C TYR A 169 -13.98 -3.05 -7.22
N HIS A 170 -14.12 -3.59 -6.01
CA HIS A 170 -15.21 -4.50 -5.64
C HIS A 170 -15.93 -4.03 -4.39
N HIS A 171 -17.24 -4.31 -4.36
CA HIS A 171 -18.12 -4.01 -3.22
C HIS A 171 -18.09 -2.56 -2.78
N TYR A 172 -17.70 -1.67 -3.67
CA TYR A 172 -17.57 -0.25 -3.39
C TYR A 172 -16.69 0.07 -2.18
N GLN A 173 -15.71 -0.78 -1.86
CA GLN A 173 -14.90 -0.63 -0.63
C GLN A 173 -13.46 -1.08 -0.79
N HIS A 174 -13.19 -2.10 -1.59
CA HIS A 174 -11.84 -2.64 -1.69
C HIS A 174 -11.33 -2.69 -3.11
N VAL A 175 -10.00 -2.69 -3.20
CA VAL A 175 -9.26 -2.70 -4.45
C VAL A 175 -8.32 -3.90 -4.50
N ARG A 176 -8.26 -4.53 -5.68
CA ARG A 176 -7.27 -5.55 -6.00
C ARG A 176 -6.34 -4.99 -7.05
N ILE A 177 -5.06 -4.86 -6.73
CA ILE A 177 -4.05 -4.31 -7.64
C ILE A 177 -3.58 -5.42 -8.58
N GLU A 178 -3.43 -5.10 -9.87
CA GLU A 178 -2.84 -6.00 -10.85
C GLU A 178 -1.45 -6.46 -10.40
N ASP A 179 -1.17 -7.75 -10.58
CA ASP A 179 0.10 -8.39 -10.24
C ASP A 179 0.51 -8.31 -8.75
N SER A 180 -0.39 -7.90 -7.87
CA SER A 180 -0.16 -7.93 -6.42
C SER A 180 -0.48 -9.30 -5.85
N SER A 181 0.55 -10.01 -5.37
CA SER A 181 0.38 -11.24 -4.58
C SER A 181 -0.13 -10.99 -3.15
N LEU A 182 -0.36 -9.73 -2.78
CA LEU A 182 -0.73 -9.33 -1.42
C LEU A 182 -2.24 -9.37 -1.17
N GLY A 183 -3.05 -9.74 -2.17
CA GLY A 183 -4.50 -9.79 -2.04
C GLY A 183 -5.17 -8.42 -2.10
N ASP A 184 -6.33 -8.32 -1.46
CA ASP A 184 -7.19 -7.13 -1.45
C ASP A 184 -6.72 -6.09 -0.43
N ARG A 185 -6.97 -4.82 -0.77
CA ARG A 185 -6.73 -3.68 0.12
C ARG A 185 -7.99 -2.86 0.27
N ASP A 186 -8.26 -2.46 1.50
CA ASP A 186 -9.29 -1.47 1.75
C ASP A 186 -8.91 -0.13 1.13
N LEU A 187 -9.90 0.62 0.65
CA LEU A 187 -9.73 2.06 0.58
C LEU A 187 -9.96 2.65 1.97
N SER A 188 -9.17 3.67 2.34
CA SER A 188 -9.56 4.49 3.49
C SER A 188 -10.99 5.04 3.30
N ILE A 189 -11.75 5.20 4.37
CA ILE A 189 -13.16 5.68 4.32
C ILE A 189 -13.27 6.96 3.49
N LEU A 190 -12.37 7.92 3.70
CA LEU A 190 -12.34 9.17 2.94
C LEU A 190 -12.04 8.97 1.45
N SER A 191 -11.10 8.06 1.11
CA SER A 191 -10.80 7.74 -0.29
C SER A 191 -11.98 7.06 -0.96
N ASN A 192 -12.67 6.18 -0.24
CA ASN A 192 -13.85 5.50 -0.75
C ASN A 192 -14.98 6.47 -1.08
N ILE A 193 -15.32 7.38 -0.16
CA ILE A 193 -16.33 8.43 -0.38
C ILE A 193 -15.95 9.32 -1.57
N ARG A 194 -14.67 9.72 -1.66
CA ARG A 194 -14.17 10.56 -2.76
C ARG A 194 -14.24 9.85 -4.11
N LEU A 195 -13.89 8.56 -4.15
CA LEU A 195 -13.96 7.74 -5.36
C LEU A 195 -15.40 7.57 -5.82
N LEU A 196 -16.32 7.21 -4.91
CA LEU A 196 -17.74 7.07 -5.23
C LEU A 196 -18.36 8.36 -5.77
N ARG A 197 -18.09 9.50 -5.12
CA ARG A 197 -18.55 10.81 -5.64
C ARG A 197 -17.96 11.12 -7.01
N TRP A 198 -16.69 10.79 -7.23
CA TRP A 198 -16.04 10.99 -8.51
C TRP A 198 -16.66 10.09 -9.60
N LEU A 199 -16.96 8.82 -9.30
CA LEU A 199 -17.59 7.88 -10.22
C LEU A 199 -19.01 8.33 -10.59
N GLN A 200 -19.79 8.76 -9.59
CA GLN A 200 -21.11 9.34 -9.78
C GLN A 200 -21.06 10.58 -10.67
N ALA A 201 -20.15 11.52 -10.39
CA ALA A 201 -20.03 12.77 -11.15
C ALA A 201 -19.64 12.56 -12.62
N HIS A 202 -19.02 11.43 -12.97
CA HIS A 202 -18.63 11.08 -14.34
C HIS A 202 -19.59 10.06 -15.00
N GLY A 203 -20.74 9.79 -14.39
CA GLY A 203 -21.76 8.89 -14.94
C GLY A 203 -21.34 7.41 -14.99
N VAL A 204 -20.34 7.01 -14.19
CA VAL A 204 -19.77 5.66 -14.24
C VAL A 204 -20.69 4.65 -13.57
N LEU A 205 -21.34 5.03 -12.48
CA LEU A 205 -22.20 4.13 -11.70
C LEU A 205 -23.48 3.77 -12.46
N GLU A 206 -24.07 4.73 -13.17
CA GLU A 206 -25.24 4.53 -14.02
C GLU A 206 -24.94 3.57 -15.17
N LYS A 207 -23.80 3.76 -15.83
CA LYS A 207 -23.34 2.87 -16.90
C LYS A 207 -23.01 1.47 -16.38
N LEU A 208 -22.45 1.36 -15.17
CA LEU A 208 -22.21 0.06 -14.54
C LEU A 208 -23.53 -0.66 -14.27
N ALA A 209 -24.51 0.02 -13.69
CA ALA A 209 -25.83 -0.56 -13.42
C ALA A 209 -26.52 -1.04 -14.70
N ALA A 210 -26.46 -0.24 -15.78
CA ALA A 210 -26.96 -0.66 -17.09
C ALA A 210 -26.23 -1.90 -17.63
N ALA A 211 -24.89 -1.93 -17.54
CA ALA A 211 -24.08 -3.07 -17.96
C ALA A 211 -24.38 -4.35 -17.17
N GLN A 212 -24.70 -4.24 -15.88
CA GLN A 212 -25.08 -5.37 -15.03
C GLN A 212 -26.48 -5.90 -15.38
N LYS A 213 -27.44 -5.00 -15.63
CA LYS A 213 -28.81 -5.37 -16.04
C LYS A 213 -28.85 -6.14 -17.35
N GLU A 214 -27.94 -5.86 -18.29
CA GLU A 214 -27.86 -6.60 -19.55
C GLU A 214 -27.27 -8.02 -19.40
N ARG A 215 -26.65 -8.33 -18.26
CA ARG A 215 -26.05 -9.64 -17.97
C ARG A 215 -26.96 -10.57 -17.17
N SER A 216 -27.98 -10.01 -16.50
CA SER A 216 -29.00 -10.74 -15.74
C SER A 216 -30.15 -11.16 -16.63
#